data_AF-A0A257M0H0-F1
#
_entry.id   AF-A0A257M0H0-F1
#
_cell.length_a   1.000
_cell.length_b   1.000
_cell.length_c   1.000
_cell.angle_alpha   90.00
_cell.angle_beta   90.00
_cell.angle_gamma   90.00
#
_symmetry.space_group_name_H-M   'P 1'
#
loop_
_entity.id
_entity.type
_entity.pdbx_description
1 polymer ?
#
loop_
_entity_poly.entity_id
_entity_poly.type
_entity_poly.pdbx_seq_one_letter_code
_entity_poly.pdbx_strand_id
1 'polypeptide(L)'
;MLFRIGSVFPLSGCGAPSHLPPVRVPIFIVLLLAITVVSATWWVGTRDYDFVTPPSAEKLAFARLQASKIGSVSGPNDLPVPFTSQDGQPPKPPEPEPPKEPEINLGSLETAPGLEAYAVDSQQGADHLVKLATALEAKGSFQRALLAWERVIDLGKADAETQLIAVAAVKRLRPTLPSWNIDPEGAIPLVLHAGTGPATAPTLKPLLEEASRLLGDASDGVVAVVPELAVGKKAVDASGPAPIAIWLSGPAVDSPSSEVLSFTVSDPATLRDQLFRTLYKLVSGQLSGKTAYTPPLTLQSTEDPVEGLTNRVTRLCWREMATALNLTLPKPVPVPPVPGRPRNR
;
A
#
# COMPACT_ATOMS: atom_id res chain seq x y z
N MET A 1 31.90 -52.10 -19.89
CA MET A 1 31.02 -51.55 -20.94
C MET A 1 31.18 -50.05 -20.95
N LEU A 2 32.05 -49.55 -21.83
CA LEU A 2 32.21 -48.13 -22.11
C LEU A 2 31.21 -47.76 -23.21
N PHE A 3 30.51 -46.64 -23.09
CA PHE A 3 30.09 -45.86 -24.25
C PHE A 3 30.42 -44.39 -24.04
N ARG A 4 31.45 -43.99 -24.79
CA ARG A 4 31.93 -42.64 -25.03
C ARG A 4 31.28 -42.23 -26.35
N ILE A 5 30.44 -41.21 -26.37
CA ILE A 5 30.03 -40.55 -27.61
C ILE A 5 30.36 -39.07 -27.44
N GLY A 6 31.44 -38.67 -28.10
CA GLY A 6 31.70 -37.27 -28.40
C GLY A 6 31.00 -36.91 -29.70
N SER A 7 30.48 -35.70 -29.77
CA SER A 7 30.29 -34.99 -31.03
C SER A 7 30.47 -33.50 -30.76
N VAL A 8 31.56 -33.00 -31.34
CA VAL A 8 31.86 -31.58 -31.55
C VAL A 8 31.04 -31.12 -32.75
N PHE A 9 30.28 -30.04 -32.63
CA PHE A 9 29.83 -29.24 -33.75
C PHE A 9 30.03 -27.76 -33.43
N PRO A 10 30.78 -27.00 -34.25
CA PRO A 10 30.80 -25.55 -34.17
C PRO A 10 29.69 -25.00 -35.07
N LEU A 11 28.86 -24.10 -34.54
CA LEU A 11 28.04 -23.22 -35.38
C LEU A 11 28.30 -21.78 -34.97
N SER A 12 29.25 -21.16 -35.69
CA SER A 12 29.19 -19.74 -35.99
C SER A 12 27.91 -19.48 -36.78
N GLY A 13 27.09 -18.57 -36.28
CA GLY A 13 25.89 -18.08 -36.97
C GLY A 13 25.43 -16.77 -36.35
N CYS A 14 25.97 -15.66 -36.86
CA CYS A 14 25.34 -14.35 -36.71
C CYS A 14 23.90 -14.43 -37.24
N GLY A 15 22.92 -14.24 -36.36
CA GLY A 15 21.53 -14.02 -36.71
C GLY A 15 21.01 -12.88 -35.85
N ALA A 16 20.80 -11.72 -36.46
CA ALA A 16 20.12 -10.60 -35.83
C ALA A 16 18.72 -11.03 -35.34
N PRO A 17 18.21 -10.48 -34.22
CA PRO A 17 16.83 -10.73 -33.81
C PRO A 17 15.89 -10.13 -34.84
N SER A 18 15.19 -10.98 -35.58
CA SER A 18 14.07 -10.61 -36.43
C SER A 18 12.98 -10.00 -35.54
N HIS A 19 12.94 -8.68 -35.46
CA HIS A 19 11.80 -7.96 -34.91
C HIS A 19 10.58 -8.32 -35.75
N LEU A 20 9.74 -9.22 -35.23
CA LEU A 20 8.38 -9.37 -35.76
C LEU A 20 7.66 -8.03 -35.53
N PRO A 21 7.00 -7.48 -36.56
CA PRO A 21 6.25 -6.25 -36.40
C PRO A 21 5.17 -6.45 -35.33
N PRO A 22 4.89 -5.44 -34.50
CA PRO A 22 3.81 -5.53 -33.51
C PRO A 22 2.50 -5.82 -34.25
N VAL A 23 1.94 -7.01 -34.01
CA VAL A 23 0.62 -7.39 -34.53
C VAL A 23 -0.41 -6.52 -33.80
N ARG A 24 -0.84 -5.45 -34.46
CA ARG A 24 -1.90 -4.58 -33.96
C ARG A 24 -3.23 -5.27 -34.26
N VAL A 25 -3.82 -5.90 -33.24
CA VAL A 25 -5.20 -6.39 -33.33
C VAL A 25 -6.14 -5.18 -33.34
N PRO A 26 -6.97 -4.99 -34.37
CA PRO A 26 -7.92 -3.89 -34.41
C PRO A 26 -8.88 -3.94 -33.22
N ILE A 27 -9.12 -2.79 -32.58
CA ILE A 27 -9.90 -2.68 -31.34
C ILE A 27 -11.32 -3.26 -31.45
N PHE A 28 -11.94 -3.18 -32.63
CA PHE A 28 -13.27 -3.75 -32.87
C PHE A 28 -13.30 -5.28 -32.76
N ILE A 29 -12.20 -5.97 -33.08
CA ILE A 29 -12.10 -7.42 -32.91
C ILE A 29 -12.05 -7.78 -31.42
N VAL A 30 -11.28 -7.01 -30.62
CA VAL A 30 -11.17 -7.20 -29.17
C VAL A 30 -12.53 -6.97 -28.50
N LEU A 31 -13.25 -5.92 -28.89
CA LEU A 31 -14.58 -5.62 -28.35
C LEU A 31 -15.59 -6.71 -28.68
N LEU A 32 -15.63 -7.21 -29.93
CA LEU A 32 -16.54 -8.31 -30.31
C LEU A 32 -16.24 -9.61 -29.56
N LEU A 33 -14.96 -9.95 -29.37
CA LEU A 33 -14.56 -11.10 -28.58
C LEU A 33 -14.98 -10.94 -27.11
N ALA A 34 -14.75 -9.78 -26.50
CA ALA A 34 -15.14 -9.52 -25.13
C ALA A 34 -16.66 -9.65 -24.92
N ILE A 35 -17.45 -9.06 -25.82
CA ILE A 35 -18.92 -9.16 -25.76
C ILE A 35 -19.37 -10.61 -25.91
N THR A 36 -18.73 -11.38 -26.80
CA THR A 36 -19.07 -12.77 -27.04
C THR A 36 -18.77 -13.64 -25.82
N VAL A 37 -17.60 -13.44 -25.18
CA VAL A 37 -17.26 -14.16 -23.94
C VAL A 37 -18.25 -13.83 -22.83
N VAL A 38 -18.53 -12.55 -22.58
CA VAL A 38 -19.47 -12.14 -21.52
C VAL A 38 -20.87 -12.69 -21.80
N SER A 39 -21.35 -12.60 -23.03
CA SER A 39 -22.68 -13.11 -23.41
C SER A 39 -22.77 -14.63 -23.30
N ALA A 40 -21.73 -15.36 -23.70
CA ALA A 40 -21.68 -16.82 -23.59
C ALA A 40 -21.62 -17.27 -22.11
N THR A 41 -20.79 -16.62 -21.29
CA THR A 41 -20.71 -16.91 -19.86
C THR A 41 -22.03 -16.61 -19.16
N TRP A 42 -22.66 -15.48 -19.49
CA TRP A 42 -23.97 -15.13 -18.95
C TRP A 42 -25.03 -16.15 -19.37
N TRP A 43 -25.12 -16.48 -20.66
CA TRP A 43 -26.10 -17.45 -21.18
C TRP A 43 -25.93 -18.84 -20.54
N VAL A 44 -24.71 -19.35 -20.47
CA VAL A 44 -24.42 -20.64 -19.81
C VAL A 44 -24.81 -20.58 -18.33
N GLY A 45 -24.57 -19.44 -17.67
CA GLY A 45 -24.92 -19.22 -16.28
C GLY A 45 -26.42 -19.08 -16.02
N THR A 46 -27.21 -18.57 -16.96
CA THR A 46 -28.62 -18.22 -16.72
C THR A 46 -29.63 -19.09 -17.46
N ARG A 47 -29.23 -19.88 -18.45
CA ARG A 47 -30.14 -20.68 -19.30
C ARG A 47 -31.06 -21.63 -18.53
N ASP A 48 -30.61 -22.12 -17.37
CA ASP A 48 -31.32 -23.11 -16.55
C ASP A 48 -32.14 -22.45 -15.42
N TYR A 49 -32.12 -21.11 -15.34
CA TYR A 49 -32.91 -20.35 -14.37
C TYR A 49 -34.28 -19.99 -14.95
N ASP A 50 -35.32 -20.33 -14.21
CA ASP A 50 -36.68 -19.92 -14.52
C ASP A 50 -36.96 -18.55 -13.88
N PHE A 51 -37.05 -17.52 -14.73
CA PHE A 51 -37.36 -16.15 -14.33
C PHE A 51 -38.84 -15.80 -14.49
N VAL A 52 -39.66 -16.72 -15.01
CA VAL A 52 -41.07 -16.47 -15.36
C VAL A 52 -41.99 -17.08 -14.32
N THR A 53 -41.65 -18.25 -13.78
CA THR A 53 -42.48 -18.86 -12.74
C THR A 53 -42.16 -18.28 -11.36
N PRO A 54 -43.17 -17.83 -10.60
CA PRO A 54 -42.95 -17.42 -9.23
C PRO A 54 -42.47 -18.63 -8.40
N PRO A 55 -41.45 -18.45 -7.55
CA PRO A 55 -40.89 -19.55 -6.76
C PRO A 55 -41.94 -20.14 -5.82
N SER A 56 -41.93 -21.48 -5.68
CA SER A 56 -42.83 -22.19 -4.77
C SER A 56 -42.60 -21.76 -3.32
N ALA A 57 -43.65 -21.83 -2.49
CA ALA A 57 -43.61 -21.46 -1.08
C ALA A 57 -42.48 -22.19 -0.30
N GLU A 58 -42.15 -23.41 -0.69
CA GLU A 58 -41.06 -24.20 -0.11
C GLU A 58 -39.67 -23.65 -0.46
N LYS A 59 -39.45 -23.21 -1.72
CA LYS A 59 -38.19 -22.57 -2.14
C LYS A 59 -38.00 -21.22 -1.45
N LEU A 60 -39.08 -20.47 -1.23
CA LEU A 60 -39.05 -19.22 -0.47
C LEU A 60 -38.75 -19.46 1.02
N ALA A 61 -39.30 -20.50 1.63
CA ALA A 61 -39.00 -20.88 3.01
C ALA A 61 -37.53 -21.30 3.17
N PHE A 62 -37.00 -22.08 2.21
CA PHE A 62 -35.59 -22.45 2.18
C PHE A 62 -34.67 -21.23 1.97
N ALA A 63 -35.00 -20.34 1.04
CA ALA A 63 -34.25 -19.11 0.81
C ALA A 63 -34.28 -18.17 2.03
N ARG A 64 -35.41 -18.09 2.75
CA ARG A 64 -35.51 -17.34 4.02
C ARG A 64 -34.66 -17.97 5.13
N LEU A 65 -34.61 -19.30 5.22
CA LEU A 65 -33.73 -20.02 6.16
C LEU A 65 -32.25 -19.91 5.81
N GLN A 66 -31.93 -19.75 4.53
CA GLN A 66 -30.55 -19.56 4.07
C GLN A 66 -30.11 -18.10 4.23
N ALA A 67 -31.01 -17.15 3.98
CA ALA A 67 -30.81 -15.72 4.21
C ALA A 67 -30.73 -15.39 5.72
N SER A 68 -31.47 -16.08 6.59
CA SER A 68 -31.34 -15.90 8.04
C SER A 68 -30.00 -16.39 8.61
N LYS A 69 -29.29 -17.27 7.89
CA LYS A 69 -27.91 -17.68 8.22
C LYS A 69 -26.86 -16.68 7.75
N ILE A 70 -27.21 -15.80 6.81
CA ILE A 70 -26.34 -14.76 6.25
C ILE A 70 -26.92 -13.42 6.71
N GLY A 71 -26.69 -13.07 7.99
CA GLY A 71 -26.93 -11.75 8.61
C GLY A 71 -28.00 -10.85 7.96
N SER A 72 -29.19 -10.82 8.55
CA SER A 72 -30.34 -10.02 8.09
C SER A 72 -30.02 -8.53 7.95
N VAL A 73 -30.07 -8.00 6.73
CA VAL A 73 -30.36 -6.58 6.46
C VAL A 73 -31.88 -6.44 6.44
N SER A 74 -32.46 -5.88 7.50
CA SER A 74 -33.89 -5.63 7.58
C SER A 74 -34.30 -4.48 6.64
N GLY A 75 -35.14 -4.78 5.66
CA GLY A 75 -35.86 -3.79 4.87
C GLY A 75 -37.19 -3.41 5.54
N PRO A 76 -37.68 -2.16 5.42
CA PRO A 76 -38.93 -1.72 6.01
C PRO A 76 -40.08 -1.96 5.03
N ASN A 77 -41.00 -2.87 5.34
CA ASN A 77 -42.41 -2.82 4.93
C ASN A 77 -43.14 -4.07 5.42
N ASP A 78 -43.74 -3.98 6.61
CA ASP A 78 -44.87 -4.84 6.96
C ASP A 78 -46.14 -3.98 6.98
N LEU A 79 -46.97 -4.17 5.96
CA LEU A 79 -48.36 -3.70 5.94
C LEU A 79 -49.20 -4.56 6.90
N PRO A 80 -50.25 -4.00 7.53
CA PRO A 80 -51.01 -4.71 8.55
C PRO A 80 -52.02 -5.68 7.93
N VAL A 81 -52.07 -6.91 8.44
CA VAL A 81 -53.10 -7.93 8.15
C VAL A 81 -53.77 -8.30 9.49
N PRO A 82 -55.10 -8.56 9.52
CA PRO A 82 -55.94 -8.24 10.67
C PRO A 82 -55.84 -9.21 11.85
N PHE A 83 -56.22 -8.66 13.00
CA PHE A 83 -56.45 -9.31 14.29
C PHE A 83 -57.08 -10.70 14.19
N THR A 84 -56.39 -11.68 14.77
CA THR A 84 -57.00 -12.90 15.29
C THR A 84 -56.67 -12.97 16.77
N SER A 85 -57.69 -12.83 17.62
CA SER A 85 -57.59 -12.94 19.06
C SER A 85 -57.13 -14.33 19.48
N GLN A 86 -56.05 -14.41 20.26
CA GLN A 86 -55.84 -15.51 21.19
C GLN A 86 -55.61 -14.94 22.59
N ASP A 87 -56.63 -15.17 23.43
CA ASP A 87 -56.58 -15.04 24.87
C ASP A 87 -55.49 -15.94 25.48
N GLY A 88 -54.85 -15.44 26.53
CA GLY A 88 -54.45 -16.31 27.64
C GLY A 88 -52.96 -16.56 27.90
N GLN A 89 -52.02 -15.72 27.44
CA GLN A 89 -50.64 -15.80 27.93
C GLN A 89 -50.26 -14.53 28.71
N PRO A 90 -49.80 -14.65 29.98
CA PRO A 90 -49.29 -13.49 30.71
C PRO A 90 -48.15 -12.85 29.91
N PRO A 91 -48.08 -11.51 29.85
CA PRO A 91 -47.13 -10.82 28.99
C PRO A 91 -45.71 -11.26 29.37
N LYS A 92 -45.02 -11.92 28.43
CA LYS A 92 -43.58 -12.12 28.51
C LYS A 92 -42.98 -10.71 28.68
N PRO A 93 -42.12 -10.47 29.69
CA PRO A 93 -41.45 -9.19 29.84
C PRO A 93 -40.87 -8.78 28.49
N PRO A 94 -41.04 -7.52 28.05
CA PRO A 94 -40.46 -7.07 26.79
C PRO A 94 -38.99 -7.45 26.79
N GLU A 95 -38.60 -8.27 25.81
CA GLU A 95 -37.22 -8.63 25.59
C GLU A 95 -36.47 -7.30 25.44
N PRO A 96 -35.48 -7.00 26.29
CA PRO A 96 -34.80 -5.71 26.24
C PRO A 96 -34.29 -5.52 24.83
N GLU A 97 -34.73 -4.43 24.17
CA GLU A 97 -34.26 -4.08 22.83
C GLU A 97 -32.72 -4.16 22.87
N PRO A 98 -32.10 -4.91 21.93
CA PRO A 98 -30.65 -5.02 21.92
C PRO A 98 -30.08 -3.60 21.89
N PRO A 99 -29.09 -3.30 22.75
CA PRO A 99 -28.58 -1.94 22.88
C PRO A 99 -28.24 -1.41 21.49
N LYS A 100 -28.91 -0.32 21.10
CA LYS A 100 -28.71 0.32 19.80
C LYS A 100 -27.22 0.60 19.67
N GLU A 101 -26.57 -0.04 18.69
CA GLU A 101 -25.15 0.19 18.47
C GLU A 101 -24.91 1.69 18.31
N PRO A 102 -23.88 2.25 18.95
CA PRO A 102 -23.63 3.68 18.90
C PRO A 102 -23.45 4.10 17.44
N GLU A 103 -24.21 5.11 17.02
CA GLU A 103 -24.15 5.64 15.66
C GLU A 103 -22.74 6.21 15.41
N ILE A 104 -22.05 5.66 14.41
CA ILE A 104 -20.69 6.08 14.08
C ILE A 104 -20.75 7.42 13.37
N ASN A 105 -20.05 8.42 13.92
CA ASN A 105 -19.93 9.73 13.30
C ASN A 105 -19.04 9.64 12.05
N LEU A 106 -19.62 9.85 10.87
CA LEU A 106 -18.89 9.79 9.59
C LEU A 106 -18.22 11.13 9.21
N GLY A 107 -18.51 12.19 9.97
CA GLY A 107 -18.17 13.57 9.62
C GLY A 107 -19.03 14.13 8.50
N SER A 108 -18.68 15.34 8.04
CA SER A 108 -19.33 15.98 6.89
C SER A 108 -18.90 15.29 5.60
N LEU A 109 -19.84 14.70 4.86
CA LEU A 109 -19.56 14.04 3.57
C LEU A 109 -19.51 15.01 2.38
N GLU A 110 -20.06 16.21 2.53
CA GLU A 110 -20.16 17.23 1.48
C GLU A 110 -18.84 17.96 1.20
N THR A 111 -17.89 17.89 2.14
CA THR A 111 -16.59 18.55 2.03
C THR A 111 -15.51 17.57 1.58
N ALA A 112 -14.49 18.04 0.87
CA ALA A 112 -13.32 17.20 0.61
C ALA A 112 -12.55 16.96 1.91
N PRO A 113 -12.16 15.71 2.24
CA PRO A 113 -11.39 15.43 3.45
C PRO A 113 -9.94 15.89 3.30
N GLY A 114 -9.35 16.39 4.38
CA GLY A 114 -7.89 16.54 4.50
C GLY A 114 -7.20 15.20 4.75
N LEU A 115 -5.86 15.16 4.63
CA LEU A 115 -5.09 13.93 4.80
C LEU A 115 -5.13 13.42 6.24
N GLU A 116 -5.37 14.31 7.21
CA GLU A 116 -5.51 14.08 8.65
C GLU A 116 -6.92 13.63 9.05
N ALA A 117 -7.86 13.54 8.11
CA ALA A 117 -9.21 13.12 8.43
C ALA A 117 -9.18 11.80 9.22
N TYR A 118 -10.02 11.75 10.25
CA TYR A 118 -10.18 10.60 11.16
C TYR A 118 -8.96 10.29 12.05
N ALA A 119 -7.95 11.17 12.10
CA ALA A 119 -6.84 11.02 13.05
C ALA A 119 -7.32 11.11 14.51
N VAL A 120 -8.32 11.94 14.81
CA VAL A 120 -8.90 12.04 16.16
C VAL A 120 -9.63 10.75 16.55
N ASP A 121 -10.32 10.13 15.60
CA ASP A 121 -11.05 8.87 15.81
C ASP A 121 -10.14 7.69 16.17
N SER A 122 -8.83 7.78 15.87
CA SER A 122 -7.84 6.78 16.29
C SER A 122 -7.74 6.61 17.82
N GLN A 123 -8.14 7.63 18.59
CA GLN A 123 -8.19 7.53 20.06
C GLN A 123 -9.23 6.51 20.55
N GLN A 124 -10.22 6.18 19.71
CA GLN A 124 -11.25 5.17 19.99
C GLN A 124 -10.79 3.74 19.64
N GLY A 125 -9.60 3.59 19.03
CA GLY A 125 -8.97 2.31 18.72
C GLY A 125 -9.24 1.80 17.30
N ALA A 126 -8.49 0.75 16.92
CA ALA A 126 -8.55 0.14 15.59
C ALA A 126 -9.96 -0.35 15.21
N ASP A 127 -10.66 -1.03 16.12
CA ASP A 127 -12.00 -1.58 15.85
C ASP A 127 -13.00 -0.49 15.45
N HIS A 128 -12.93 0.68 16.11
CA HIS A 128 -13.76 1.82 15.75
C HIS A 128 -13.46 2.31 14.33
N LEU A 129 -12.17 2.47 14.00
CA LEU A 129 -11.73 2.90 12.67
C LEU A 129 -12.11 1.91 11.57
N VAL A 130 -12.07 0.60 11.85
CA VAL A 130 -12.51 -0.45 10.91
C VAL A 130 -14.01 -0.31 10.62
N LYS A 131 -14.83 -0.13 11.67
CA LYS A 131 -16.27 0.06 11.49
C LYS A 131 -16.58 1.36 10.74
N LEU A 132 -15.87 2.44 11.07
CA LEU A 132 -15.97 3.72 10.37
C LEU A 132 -15.62 3.59 8.89
N ALA A 133 -14.50 2.95 8.56
CA ALA A 133 -14.08 2.74 7.19
C ALA A 133 -15.10 1.91 6.39
N THR A 134 -15.61 0.84 7.01
CA THR A 134 -16.65 -0.02 6.42
C THR A 134 -17.95 0.75 6.17
N ALA A 135 -18.38 1.59 7.12
CA ALA A 135 -19.57 2.43 6.97
C ALA A 135 -19.39 3.49 5.85
N LEU A 136 -18.19 4.05 5.70
CA LEU A 136 -17.87 4.98 4.62
C LEU A 136 -17.88 4.29 3.25
N GLU A 137 -17.37 3.07 3.13
CA GLU A 137 -17.48 2.27 1.90
C GLU A 137 -18.94 1.97 1.54
N ALA A 138 -19.75 1.58 2.53
CA ALA A 138 -21.17 1.28 2.32
C ALA A 138 -21.96 2.49 1.82
N LYS A 139 -21.54 3.72 2.17
CA LYS A 139 -22.11 4.98 1.67
C LYS A 139 -21.48 5.48 0.37
N GLY A 140 -20.57 4.72 -0.25
CA GLY A 140 -19.87 5.12 -1.48
C GLY A 140 -18.83 6.22 -1.30
N SER A 141 -18.47 6.56 -0.06
CA SER A 141 -17.48 7.60 0.26
C SER A 141 -16.05 7.03 0.23
N PHE A 142 -15.63 6.48 -0.91
CA PHE A 142 -14.41 5.66 -1.04
C PHE A 142 -13.11 6.40 -0.67
N GLN A 143 -12.98 7.69 -1.00
CA GLN A 143 -11.80 8.46 -0.61
C GLN A 143 -11.67 8.61 0.91
N ARG A 144 -12.79 8.83 1.60
CA ARG A 144 -12.85 8.89 3.07
C ARG A 144 -12.63 7.52 3.70
N ALA A 145 -13.21 6.48 3.11
CA ALA A 145 -12.96 5.11 3.52
C ALA A 145 -11.47 4.75 3.44
N LEU A 146 -10.80 5.11 2.33
CA LEU A 146 -9.35 4.91 2.18
C LEU A 146 -8.57 5.59 3.31
N LEU A 147 -8.90 6.85 3.66
CA LEU A 147 -8.26 7.55 4.78
C LEU A 147 -8.50 6.84 6.12
N ALA A 148 -9.73 6.39 6.37
CA ALA A 148 -10.06 5.66 7.60
C ALA A 148 -9.30 4.32 7.68
N TRP A 149 -9.14 3.58 6.57
CA TRP A 149 -8.29 2.40 6.52
C TRP A 149 -6.81 2.71 6.74
N GLU A 150 -6.30 3.79 6.15
CA GLU A 150 -4.94 4.28 6.43
C GLU A 150 -4.78 4.62 7.92
N ARG A 151 -5.80 5.19 8.58
CA ARG A 151 -5.79 5.41 10.04
C ARG A 151 -5.71 4.14 10.85
N VAL A 152 -6.34 3.04 10.40
CA VAL A 152 -6.18 1.73 11.06
C VAL A 152 -4.70 1.30 11.05
N ILE A 153 -4.01 1.54 9.93
CA ILE A 153 -2.60 1.15 9.74
C ILE A 153 -1.66 2.05 10.57
N ASP A 154 -1.82 3.37 10.50
CA ASP A 154 -0.82 4.30 11.03
C ASP A 154 -1.09 4.77 12.47
N LEU A 155 -2.34 4.94 12.90
CA LEU A 155 -2.67 5.53 14.20
C LEU A 155 -3.50 4.61 15.10
N GLY A 156 -4.20 3.63 14.53
CA GLY A 156 -5.16 2.78 15.24
C GLY A 156 -4.55 1.80 16.25
N LYS A 157 -3.21 1.63 16.25
CA LYS A 157 -2.50 0.61 17.06
C LYS A 157 -3.10 -0.78 16.90
N ALA A 158 -3.53 -1.08 15.68
CA ALA A 158 -4.11 -2.35 15.28
C ALA A 158 -3.11 -3.50 15.45
N ASP A 159 -3.61 -4.69 15.79
CA ASP A 159 -2.80 -5.91 15.75
C ASP A 159 -2.47 -6.31 14.30
N ALA A 160 -1.62 -7.33 14.13
CA ALA A 160 -1.15 -7.74 12.81
C ALA A 160 -2.29 -8.20 11.88
N GLU A 161 -3.30 -8.88 12.42
CA GLU A 161 -4.44 -9.36 11.65
C GLU A 161 -5.29 -8.19 11.13
N THR A 162 -5.61 -7.25 12.01
CA THR A 162 -6.40 -6.06 11.66
C THR A 162 -5.64 -5.15 10.71
N GLN A 163 -4.31 -5.01 10.87
CA GLN A 163 -3.48 -4.31 9.90
C GLN A 163 -3.51 -4.97 8.52
N LEU A 164 -3.47 -6.30 8.44
CA LEU A 164 -3.56 -7.01 7.15
C LEU A 164 -4.92 -6.79 6.46
N ILE A 165 -6.02 -6.75 7.23
CA ILE A 165 -7.35 -6.38 6.71
C ILE A 165 -7.32 -4.97 6.13
N ALA A 166 -6.76 -4.01 6.86
CA ALA A 166 -6.65 -2.63 6.39
C ALA A 166 -5.76 -2.49 5.14
N VAL A 167 -4.62 -3.17 5.11
CA VAL A 167 -3.71 -3.22 3.95
C VAL A 167 -4.42 -3.80 2.72
N ALA A 168 -5.22 -4.86 2.89
CA ALA A 168 -6.02 -5.42 1.80
C ALA A 168 -7.08 -4.43 1.28
N ALA A 169 -7.74 -3.69 2.18
CA ALA A 169 -8.68 -2.64 1.80
C ALA A 169 -8.00 -1.48 1.06
N VAL A 170 -6.84 -1.01 1.54
CA VAL A 170 -6.03 0.02 0.87
C VAL A 170 -5.63 -0.44 -0.54
N LYS A 171 -5.12 -1.68 -0.67
CA LYS A 171 -4.74 -2.27 -1.96
C LYS A 171 -5.92 -2.34 -2.94
N ARG A 172 -7.14 -2.58 -2.45
CA ARG A 172 -8.37 -2.61 -3.25
C ARG A 172 -8.83 -1.21 -3.66
N LEU A 173 -8.82 -0.26 -2.74
CA LEU A 173 -9.42 1.08 -2.93
C LEU A 173 -8.49 2.05 -3.67
N ARG A 174 -7.18 2.03 -3.39
CA ARG A 174 -6.27 3.02 -3.96
C ARG A 174 -6.30 3.09 -5.50
N PRO A 175 -6.27 1.98 -6.27
CA PRO A 175 -6.27 2.08 -7.73
C PRO A 175 -7.61 2.52 -8.34
N THR A 176 -8.69 2.59 -7.56
CA THR A 176 -10.01 3.06 -8.05
C THR A 176 -10.24 4.55 -7.83
N LEU A 177 -9.32 5.22 -7.14
CA LEU A 177 -9.40 6.63 -6.78
C LEU A 177 -8.43 7.47 -7.63
N PRO A 178 -8.75 8.74 -7.88
CA PRO A 178 -7.77 9.67 -8.46
C PRO A 178 -6.59 9.85 -7.49
N SER A 179 -5.46 10.28 -8.03
CA SER A 179 -4.30 10.58 -7.19
C SER A 179 -4.63 11.67 -6.18
N TRP A 180 -4.13 11.51 -4.96
CA TRP A 180 -4.37 12.43 -3.85
C TRP A 180 -3.81 13.82 -4.14
N ASN A 181 -2.55 13.90 -4.57
CA ASN A 181 -1.94 15.16 -4.93
C ASN A 181 -1.89 15.33 -6.46
N ILE A 182 -2.72 16.25 -6.96
CA ILE A 182 -2.76 16.60 -8.39
C ILE A 182 -1.68 17.66 -8.72
N ASP A 183 -1.20 18.39 -7.71
CA ASP A 183 -0.22 19.45 -7.87
C ASP A 183 1.18 18.98 -7.44
N PRO A 184 2.09 18.69 -8.39
CA PRO A 184 3.45 18.25 -8.05
C PRO A 184 4.25 19.32 -7.30
N GLU A 185 3.90 20.60 -7.37
CA GLU A 185 4.59 21.67 -6.63
C GLU A 185 4.28 21.61 -5.12
N GLY A 186 3.17 20.99 -4.73
CA GLY A 186 2.80 20.76 -3.33
C GLY A 186 3.49 19.56 -2.68
N ALA A 187 4.26 18.77 -3.43
CA ALA A 187 4.93 17.58 -2.92
C ALA A 187 6.16 17.95 -2.05
N ILE A 188 6.34 17.23 -0.94
CA ILE A 188 7.48 17.48 -0.05
C ILE A 188 8.75 16.89 -0.68
N PRO A 189 9.81 17.68 -0.91
CA PRO A 189 11.02 17.21 -1.57
C PRO A 189 11.82 16.27 -0.66
N LEU A 190 12.30 15.18 -1.23
CA LEU A 190 13.21 14.22 -0.63
C LEU A 190 14.32 13.86 -1.59
N VAL A 191 15.49 13.52 -1.04
CA VAL A 191 16.62 13.02 -1.81
C VAL A 191 16.89 11.57 -1.42
N LEU A 192 16.82 10.67 -2.40
CA LEU A 192 17.24 9.27 -2.26
C LEU A 192 18.70 9.15 -2.64
N HIS A 193 19.54 9.00 -1.63
CA HIS A 193 20.97 8.87 -1.83
C HIS A 193 21.38 7.41 -1.94
N ALA A 194 22.36 7.15 -2.79
CA ALA A 194 23.08 5.90 -2.79
C ALA A 194 24.60 6.11 -2.99
N GLY A 195 25.38 5.36 -2.24
CA GLY A 195 26.84 5.27 -2.40
C GLY A 195 27.23 3.88 -2.89
N THR A 196 28.04 3.79 -3.96
CA THR A 196 28.55 2.48 -4.43
C THR A 196 29.89 2.60 -5.17
N GLY A 197 30.49 1.46 -5.54
CA GLY A 197 31.69 1.38 -6.35
C GLY A 197 31.42 1.54 -7.86
N PRO A 198 32.45 1.83 -8.68
CA PRO A 198 32.29 2.14 -10.10
C PRO A 198 31.75 0.98 -10.93
N ALA A 199 31.91 -0.26 -10.48
CA ALA A 199 31.40 -1.44 -11.17
C ALA A 199 29.87 -1.57 -11.10
N THR A 200 29.26 -1.18 -9.98
CA THR A 200 27.82 -1.35 -9.72
C THR A 200 27.02 -0.11 -10.11
N ALA A 201 27.66 1.07 -10.14
CA ALA A 201 27.02 2.35 -10.43
C ALA A 201 26.19 2.38 -11.73
N PRO A 202 26.64 1.83 -12.88
CA PRO A 202 25.85 1.86 -14.11
C PRO A 202 24.53 1.09 -14.01
N THR A 203 24.51 -0.01 -13.27
CA THR A 203 23.31 -0.84 -13.07
C THR A 203 22.41 -0.26 -11.97
N LEU A 204 22.99 0.35 -10.94
CA LEU A 204 22.25 0.93 -9.82
C LEU A 204 21.52 2.23 -10.21
N LYS A 205 22.12 3.07 -11.06
CA LYS A 205 21.54 4.36 -11.46
C LYS A 205 20.09 4.26 -11.97
N PRO A 206 19.76 3.44 -12.99
CA PRO A 206 18.38 3.33 -13.47
C PRO A 206 17.43 2.77 -12.41
N LEU A 207 17.92 1.91 -11.51
CA LEU A 207 17.12 1.36 -10.41
C LEU A 207 16.80 2.41 -9.34
N LEU A 208 17.69 3.38 -9.10
CA LEU A 208 17.42 4.52 -8.21
C LEU A 208 16.39 5.48 -8.81
N GLU A 209 16.44 5.68 -10.13
CA GLU A 209 15.42 6.46 -10.83
C GLU A 209 14.05 5.76 -10.80
N GLU A 210 14.02 4.44 -10.97
CA GLU A 210 12.80 3.62 -10.78
C GLU A 210 12.30 3.74 -9.34
N ALA A 211 13.17 3.55 -8.36
CA ALA A 211 12.81 3.65 -6.95
C ALA A 211 12.26 5.02 -6.59
N SER A 212 12.86 6.10 -7.09
CA SER A 212 12.40 7.47 -6.81
C SER A 212 10.99 7.72 -7.33
N ARG A 213 10.68 7.27 -8.55
CA ARG A 213 9.33 7.35 -9.13
C ARG A 213 8.34 6.53 -8.31
N LEU A 214 8.71 5.28 -8.00
CA LEU A 214 7.87 4.38 -7.22
C LEU A 214 7.55 4.93 -5.84
N LEU A 215 8.51 5.55 -5.16
CA LEU A 215 8.28 6.18 -3.85
C LEU A 215 7.32 7.38 -3.97
N GLY A 216 7.46 8.20 -5.01
CA GLY A 216 6.50 9.26 -5.33
C GLY A 216 5.08 8.72 -5.54
N ASP A 217 4.94 7.70 -6.39
CA ASP A 217 3.67 7.04 -6.70
C ASP A 217 3.06 6.33 -5.48
N ALA A 218 3.88 5.63 -4.69
CA ALA A 218 3.47 4.94 -3.47
C ALA A 218 2.96 5.91 -2.40
N SER A 219 3.50 7.13 -2.39
CA SER A 219 3.03 8.23 -1.55
C SER A 219 1.82 8.97 -2.10
N ASP A 220 1.33 8.60 -3.28
CA ASP A 220 0.22 9.25 -3.98
C ASP A 220 0.48 10.76 -4.19
N GLY A 221 1.72 11.09 -4.55
CA GLY A 221 2.20 12.45 -4.80
C GLY A 221 2.45 13.30 -3.55
N VAL A 222 2.40 12.73 -2.35
CA VAL A 222 2.74 13.45 -1.11
C VAL A 222 4.22 13.84 -1.06
N VAL A 223 5.11 13.00 -1.60
CA VAL A 223 6.55 13.28 -1.68
C VAL A 223 7.06 13.30 -3.11
N ALA A 224 8.05 14.16 -3.35
CA ALA A 224 8.81 14.19 -4.60
C ALA A 224 10.24 13.72 -4.30
N VAL A 225 10.61 12.54 -4.83
CA VAL A 225 11.91 11.93 -4.54
C VAL A 225 12.87 12.13 -5.70
N VAL A 226 14.06 12.64 -5.41
CA VAL A 226 15.15 12.84 -6.38
C VAL A 226 16.29 11.86 -6.08
N PRO A 227 16.75 11.05 -7.05
CA PRO A 227 17.88 10.14 -6.83
C PRO A 227 19.22 10.87 -6.92
N GLU A 228 20.13 10.59 -5.99
CA GLU A 228 21.53 11.00 -6.03
C GLU A 228 22.46 9.80 -5.86
N LEU A 229 23.43 9.67 -6.76
CA LEU A 229 24.38 8.55 -6.77
C LEU A 229 25.81 9.06 -6.57
N ALA A 230 26.42 8.68 -5.45
CA ALA A 230 27.83 8.88 -5.16
C ALA A 230 28.64 7.65 -5.58
N VAL A 231 29.60 7.83 -6.47
CA VAL A 231 30.49 6.76 -6.95
C VAL A 231 31.85 6.88 -6.26
N GLY A 232 32.16 5.90 -5.42
CA GLY A 232 33.45 5.79 -4.74
C GLY A 232 34.59 5.39 -5.69
N LYS A 233 35.82 5.52 -5.22
CA LYS A 233 37.01 5.03 -5.96
C LYS A 233 37.11 3.51 -5.84
N LYS A 234 37.65 2.85 -6.88
CA LYS A 234 37.98 1.43 -6.80
C LYS A 234 39.04 1.23 -5.71
N ALA A 235 38.72 0.48 -4.66
CA ALA A 235 39.71 0.09 -3.67
C ALA A 235 40.70 -0.88 -4.31
N VAL A 236 42.00 -0.60 -4.15
CA VAL A 236 43.09 -1.34 -4.79
C VAL A 236 43.20 -2.78 -4.26
N ASP A 237 42.83 -2.98 -2.98
CA ASP A 237 43.00 -4.25 -2.26
C ASP A 237 41.68 -4.91 -1.82
N ALA A 238 40.53 -4.40 -2.25
CA ALA A 238 39.24 -4.97 -1.86
C ALA A 238 38.89 -6.19 -2.72
N SER A 239 38.91 -7.37 -2.10
CA SER A 239 38.33 -8.60 -2.67
C SER A 239 36.83 -8.63 -2.37
N GLY A 240 36.00 -8.52 -3.40
CA GLY A 240 34.54 -8.63 -3.30
C GLY A 240 33.76 -7.46 -3.92
N PRO A 241 32.43 -7.59 -4.05
CA PRO A 241 31.57 -6.52 -4.52
C PRO A 241 31.58 -5.35 -3.54
N ALA A 242 31.68 -4.12 -4.07
CA ALA A 242 31.59 -2.91 -3.25
C ALA A 242 30.21 -2.82 -2.60
N PRO A 243 30.12 -2.42 -1.31
CA PRO A 243 28.84 -2.22 -0.66
C PRO A 243 28.04 -1.10 -1.34
N ILE A 244 26.73 -1.24 -1.28
CA ILE A 244 25.77 -0.21 -1.67
C ILE A 244 25.20 0.34 -0.37
N ALA A 245 25.42 1.62 -0.10
CA ALA A 245 24.84 2.36 1.01
C ALA A 245 23.65 3.18 0.51
N ILE A 246 22.55 3.24 1.26
CA ILE A 246 21.32 3.95 0.91
C ILE A 246 20.78 4.72 2.12
N TRP A 247 20.36 5.95 1.89
CA TRP A 247 19.70 6.79 2.88
C TRP A 247 18.79 7.83 2.23
N LEU A 248 17.93 8.45 3.04
CA LEU A 248 17.04 9.55 2.66
C LEU A 248 17.45 10.82 3.40
N SER A 249 17.22 11.98 2.79
CA SER A 249 17.36 13.29 3.44
C SER A 249 16.41 14.30 2.82
N GLY A 250 16.26 15.46 3.48
CA GLY A 250 15.80 16.67 2.81
C GLY A 250 16.84 17.20 1.79
N PRO A 251 16.45 18.16 0.93
CA PRO A 251 17.32 18.71 -0.11
C PRO A 251 18.32 19.74 0.41
N ALA A 252 18.16 20.25 1.64
CA ALA A 252 19.09 21.21 2.21
C ALA A 252 20.35 20.51 2.74
N VAL A 253 21.49 21.20 2.70
CA VAL A 253 22.80 20.63 3.11
C VAL A 253 22.81 20.26 4.60
N ASP A 254 22.04 20.96 5.41
CA ASP A 254 21.87 20.77 6.85
C ASP A 254 20.59 20.01 7.22
N SER A 255 19.91 19.42 6.23
CA SER A 255 18.76 18.55 6.47
C SER A 255 19.17 17.29 7.25
N PRO A 256 18.36 16.86 8.22
CA PRO A 256 18.46 15.56 8.83
C PRO A 256 18.48 14.46 7.77
N SER A 257 19.21 13.40 8.07
CA SER A 257 19.24 12.20 7.25
C SER A 257 18.66 11.04 8.04
N SER A 258 18.06 10.09 7.31
CA SER A 258 17.75 8.79 7.85
C SER A 258 19.03 8.05 8.27
N GLU A 259 18.85 6.89 8.90
CA GLU A 259 19.93 5.92 9.03
C GLU A 259 20.47 5.51 7.65
N VAL A 260 21.74 5.13 7.61
CA VAL A 260 22.38 4.62 6.39
C VAL A 260 22.33 3.10 6.45
N LEU A 261 21.57 2.49 5.53
CA LEU A 261 21.54 1.04 5.38
C LEU A 261 22.49 0.62 4.26
N SER A 262 23.23 -0.46 4.48
CA SER A 262 24.19 -0.98 3.49
C SER A 262 23.96 -2.45 3.21
N PHE A 263 24.15 -2.85 1.95
CA PHE A 263 24.11 -4.26 1.53
C PHE A 263 25.10 -4.51 0.39
N THR A 264 25.42 -5.77 0.15
CA THR A 264 26.32 -6.21 -0.92
C THR A 264 25.56 -7.13 -1.87
N VAL A 265 25.81 -7.00 -3.17
CA VAL A 265 25.17 -7.82 -4.20
C VAL A 265 26.25 -8.52 -5.02
N SER A 266 26.23 -9.85 -4.99
CA SER A 266 27.12 -10.68 -5.81
C SER A 266 26.49 -11.01 -7.17
N ASP A 267 25.16 -11.13 -7.22
CA ASP A 267 24.39 -11.41 -8.44
C ASP A 267 23.57 -10.17 -8.85
N PRO A 268 23.89 -9.52 -9.99
CA PRO A 268 23.15 -8.37 -10.50
C PRO A 268 21.63 -8.58 -10.62
N ALA A 269 21.17 -9.82 -10.85
CA ALA A 269 19.73 -10.11 -10.96
C ALA A 269 18.96 -9.86 -9.65
N THR A 270 19.65 -9.96 -8.50
CA THR A 270 19.06 -9.74 -7.17
C THR A 270 19.11 -8.28 -6.72
N LEU A 271 19.81 -7.41 -7.45
CA LEU A 271 20.05 -6.02 -7.06
C LEU A 271 18.76 -5.24 -6.85
N ARG A 272 17.78 -5.40 -7.75
CA ARG A 272 16.50 -4.71 -7.67
C ARG A 272 15.73 -5.10 -6.41
N ASP A 273 15.58 -6.39 -6.14
CA ASP A 273 14.86 -6.87 -4.95
C ASP A 273 15.54 -6.40 -3.65
N GLN A 274 16.88 -6.51 -3.57
CA GLN A 274 17.64 -6.05 -2.40
C GLN A 274 17.52 -4.53 -2.19
N LEU A 275 17.54 -3.74 -3.26
CA LEU A 275 17.30 -2.29 -3.22
C LEU A 275 15.93 -1.99 -2.58
N PHE A 276 14.85 -2.55 -3.12
CA PHE A 276 13.49 -2.25 -2.64
C PHE A 276 13.24 -2.78 -1.22
N ARG A 277 13.79 -3.96 -0.85
CA ARG A 277 13.73 -4.44 0.55
C ARG A 277 14.48 -3.52 1.50
N THR A 278 15.63 -3.01 1.08
CA THR A 278 16.41 -2.06 1.89
C THR A 278 15.66 -0.74 2.03
N LEU A 279 15.03 -0.23 0.96
CA LEU A 279 14.17 0.96 1.02
C LEU A 279 12.98 0.77 1.96
N TYR A 280 12.31 -0.37 1.91
CA TYR A 280 11.22 -0.67 2.85
C TYR A 280 11.71 -0.64 4.29
N LYS A 281 12.82 -1.33 4.59
CA LYS A 281 13.44 -1.33 5.92
C LYS A 281 13.85 0.07 6.38
N LEU A 282 14.36 0.88 5.46
CA LEU A 282 14.77 2.26 5.73
C LEU A 282 13.57 3.11 6.16
N VAL A 283 12.49 3.06 5.37
CA VAL A 283 11.26 3.81 5.63
C VAL A 283 10.58 3.33 6.91
N SER A 284 10.41 2.01 7.08
CA SER A 284 9.80 1.46 8.29
C SER A 284 10.63 1.72 9.53
N GLY A 285 11.97 1.68 9.43
CA GLY A 285 12.89 2.03 10.51
C GLY A 285 12.77 3.50 10.93
N GLN A 286 12.68 4.43 9.98
CA GLN A 286 12.45 5.85 10.27
C GLN A 286 11.12 6.08 10.99
N LEU A 287 10.03 5.47 10.50
CA LEU A 287 8.72 5.58 11.11
C LEU A 287 8.71 5.02 12.54
N SER A 288 9.33 3.86 12.75
CA SER A 288 9.41 3.19 14.07
C SER A 288 10.23 3.98 15.09
N GLY A 289 11.34 4.61 14.65
CA GLY A 289 12.31 5.23 15.55
C GLY A 289 12.08 6.71 15.84
N LYS A 290 11.33 7.42 14.98
CA LYS A 290 11.23 8.89 15.01
C LYS A 290 9.81 9.43 15.08
N THR A 291 8.79 8.59 15.02
CA THR A 291 7.39 9.04 14.99
C THR A 291 6.53 8.35 16.04
N ALA A 292 5.35 8.90 16.30
CA ALA A 292 4.34 8.28 17.17
C ALA A 292 3.43 7.28 16.41
N TYR A 293 3.67 7.07 15.12
CA TYR A 293 2.87 6.18 14.28
C TYR A 293 3.16 4.71 14.59
N THR A 294 2.16 3.89 14.32
CA THR A 294 2.28 2.43 14.36
C THR A 294 3.26 2.01 13.25
N PRO A 295 4.31 1.25 13.59
CA PRO A 295 5.31 0.87 12.61
C PRO A 295 4.70 -0.05 11.55
N PRO A 296 5.04 0.12 10.25
CA PRO A 296 4.59 -0.79 9.21
C PRO A 296 4.99 -2.24 9.50
N LEU A 297 4.13 -3.20 9.15
CA LEU A 297 4.41 -4.63 9.33
C LEU A 297 5.74 -5.03 8.71
N THR A 298 6.53 -5.84 9.42
CA THR A 298 7.80 -6.34 8.87
C THR A 298 7.55 -7.19 7.63
N LEU A 299 8.27 -6.93 6.55
CA LEU A 299 8.21 -7.74 5.33
C LEU A 299 8.80 -9.13 5.58
N GLN A 300 8.08 -10.17 5.16
CA GLN A 300 8.62 -11.51 5.06
C GLN A 300 9.50 -11.65 3.82
N SER A 301 10.42 -12.62 3.82
CA SER A 301 11.38 -12.84 2.72
C SER A 301 10.72 -13.16 1.39
N THR A 302 9.50 -13.70 1.39
CA THR A 302 8.72 -14.08 0.20
C THR A 302 7.81 -12.96 -0.31
N GLU A 303 7.62 -11.89 0.46
CA GLU A 303 6.73 -10.78 0.09
C GLU A 303 7.43 -9.81 -0.87
N ASP A 304 6.64 -9.18 -1.74
CA ASP A 304 7.10 -8.15 -2.65
C ASP A 304 7.35 -6.83 -1.89
N PRO A 305 8.59 -6.32 -1.84
CA PRO A 305 8.89 -5.07 -1.16
C PRO A 305 8.20 -3.85 -1.78
N VAL A 306 7.90 -3.89 -3.09
CA VAL A 306 7.17 -2.81 -3.77
C VAL A 306 5.75 -2.73 -3.24
N GLU A 307 5.07 -3.87 -3.13
CA GLU A 307 3.74 -3.94 -2.54
C GLU A 307 3.74 -3.43 -1.09
N GLY A 308 4.79 -3.75 -0.32
CA GLY A 308 4.99 -3.23 1.02
C GLY A 308 5.06 -1.70 1.06
N LEU A 309 5.94 -1.10 0.26
CA LEU A 309 6.10 0.36 0.17
C LEU A 309 4.79 1.05 -0.23
N THR A 310 4.05 0.47 -1.17
CA THR A 310 2.78 1.04 -1.63
C THR A 310 1.71 0.89 -0.56
N ASN A 311 1.42 -0.31 -0.06
CA ASN A 311 0.18 -0.54 0.70
C ASN A 311 0.34 -0.53 2.22
N ARG A 312 1.57 -0.65 2.75
CA ARG A 312 1.82 -0.66 4.21
C ARG A 312 2.32 0.66 4.76
N VAL A 313 2.77 1.57 3.89
CA VAL A 313 3.16 2.94 4.27
C VAL A 313 2.04 3.89 3.83
N THR A 314 1.39 4.53 4.79
CA THR A 314 0.28 5.44 4.50
C THR A 314 0.78 6.79 4.01
N ARG A 315 -0.09 7.53 3.31
CA ARG A 315 0.20 8.89 2.87
C ARG A 315 0.58 9.83 4.02
N LEU A 316 -0.02 9.65 5.19
CA LEU A 316 0.32 10.42 6.39
C LEU A 316 1.72 10.07 6.92
N CYS A 317 2.10 8.79 6.93
CA CYS A 317 3.46 8.37 7.27
C CYS A 317 4.50 8.97 6.31
N TRP A 318 4.23 8.98 5.00
CA TRP A 318 5.10 9.63 4.02
C TRP A 318 5.30 11.11 4.32
N ARG A 319 4.19 11.82 4.58
CA ARG A 319 4.23 13.24 4.90
C ARG A 319 5.02 13.52 6.17
N GLU A 320 4.79 12.75 7.24
CA GLU A 320 5.50 12.94 8.50
C GLU A 320 7.00 12.73 8.33
N MET A 321 7.38 11.61 7.72
CA MET A 321 8.79 11.29 7.47
C MET A 321 9.45 12.38 6.63
N ALA A 322 8.80 12.82 5.56
CA ALA A 322 9.33 13.87 4.70
C ALA A 322 9.46 15.21 5.42
N THR A 323 8.47 15.58 6.22
CA THR A 323 8.51 16.80 7.05
C THR A 323 9.66 16.73 8.05
N ALA A 324 9.84 15.61 8.73
CA ALA A 324 10.91 15.41 9.70
C ALA A 324 12.32 15.53 9.07
N LEU A 325 12.50 15.00 7.85
CA LEU A 325 13.77 15.08 7.12
C LEU A 325 14.04 16.47 6.52
N ASN A 326 13.02 17.34 6.45
CA ASN A 326 13.14 18.72 5.97
C ASN A 326 13.32 19.75 7.10
N LEU A 327 13.31 19.33 8.37
CA LEU A 327 13.57 20.24 9.50
C LEU A 327 14.99 20.78 9.41
N THR A 328 15.20 22.10 9.34
CA THR A 328 16.55 22.66 9.37
C THR A 328 17.15 22.48 10.77
N LEU A 329 18.33 21.89 10.86
CA LEU A 329 19.03 21.80 12.13
C LEU A 329 19.54 23.20 12.52
N PRO A 330 19.33 23.65 13.77
CA PRO A 330 19.87 24.93 14.20
C PRO A 330 21.39 24.92 14.05
N LYS A 331 21.92 25.92 13.33
CA LYS A 331 23.35 26.08 13.07
C LYS A 331 24.11 26.04 14.39
N PRO A 332 25.16 25.21 14.55
CA PRO A 332 25.91 25.14 15.79
C PRO A 332 26.44 26.53 16.12
N VAL A 333 26.04 27.05 17.29
CA VAL A 333 26.54 28.33 17.80
C VAL A 333 28.05 28.19 17.93
N PRO A 334 28.86 29.06 17.29
CA PRO A 334 30.31 28.98 17.40
C PRO A 334 30.70 29.05 18.89
N VAL A 335 31.29 27.97 19.39
CA VAL A 335 31.79 27.92 20.76
C VAL A 335 32.87 29.00 20.85
N PRO A 336 32.75 29.98 21.76
CA PRO A 336 33.76 31.00 21.91
C PRO A 336 35.11 30.33 22.24
N PRO A 337 36.22 30.83 21.69
CA PRO A 337 37.53 30.24 21.92
C PRO A 337 37.79 30.15 23.42
N VAL A 338 38.07 28.93 23.91
CA VAL A 338 38.44 28.70 25.31
C VAL A 338 39.70 29.52 25.61
N PRO A 339 39.65 30.50 26.53
CA PRO A 339 40.83 31.28 26.86
C PRO A 339 41.89 30.39 27.51
N GLY A 340 43.06 30.31 26.88
CA GLY A 340 44.33 29.98 27.51
C GLY A 340 44.45 28.57 28.10
N ARG A 341 44.85 27.59 27.29
CA ARG A 341 45.70 26.50 27.81
C ARG A 341 47.16 26.91 27.60
N PRO A 342 47.94 27.20 28.65
CA PRO A 342 49.35 27.51 28.48
C PRO A 342 50.05 26.29 27.86
N ARG A 343 50.75 26.52 26.75
CA ARG A 343 51.68 25.55 26.18
C ARG A 343 52.81 25.34 27.19
N ASN A 344 52.83 24.20 27.86
CA ASN A 344 54.02 23.76 28.57
C ASN A 344 55.11 23.49 27.52
N ARG A 345 56.19 24.26 27.62
CA ARG A 345 57.49 23.95 27.00
C ARG A 345 58.14 22.81 27.77
#